data_AF-X1DSC6-F1
#
_entry.id   AF-X1DSC6-F1
#
_cell.length_a   1.000
_cell.length_b   1.000
_cell.length_c   1.000
_cell.angle_alpha   90.00
_cell.angle_beta   90.00
_cell.angle_gamma   90.00
#
_symmetry.space_group_name_H-M   'P 1'
#
loop_
_entity.id
_entity.type
_entity.pdbx_description
1 polymer ?
#
loop_
_entity_poly.entity_id
_entity_poly.type
_entity_poly.pdbx_seq_one_letter_code
_entity_poly.pdbx_strand_id
1 'polypeptide(L)'
;STHDASPSITVTTSDAAGQILIDSGDETADGINIDAAGGIDIDVTLENFTIDLAAAGKDFRVDSALGAIYLEGAQTGADAVTIYASHADGGIDMDFGTGGLSVVGASGDIVATVAGAAGDVMTFTNTTGTGAGAIELTATAGSIDLNANAAHDITVTGGQVTVASGHNTASAISLTTNVGSSETIVVTNTQGTGAGAISLIATAGSLDINAKEAITIDLDTGTAATSLITITNADGTDADAIELTATV
;
A
#
# COMPACT_ATOMS: atom_id res chain seq x y z
N SER A 1 -23.03 -59.05 -16.09
CA SER A 1 -24.19 -58.32 -16.64
C SER A 1 -23.65 -57.10 -17.33
N THR A 2 -24.03 -56.96 -18.59
CA THR A 2 -23.62 -55.92 -19.52
C THR A 2 -24.05 -54.54 -19.00
N HIS A 3 -23.09 -53.61 -18.91
CA HIS A 3 -23.38 -52.18 -18.92
C HIS A 3 -24.05 -51.85 -20.26
N ASP A 4 -25.32 -51.46 -20.24
CA ASP A 4 -25.93 -50.79 -21.39
C ASP A 4 -27.05 -49.86 -20.92
N ALA A 5 -27.04 -48.65 -21.50
CA ALA A 5 -27.94 -47.51 -21.34
C ALA A 5 -27.97 -46.80 -19.97
N SER A 6 -27.05 -45.87 -19.76
CA SER A 6 -27.40 -44.66 -18.99
C SER A 6 -28.63 -44.03 -19.67
N PRO A 7 -29.69 -43.63 -18.95
CA PRO A 7 -30.80 -42.91 -19.56
C PRO A 7 -30.29 -41.55 -20.07
N SER A 8 -29.95 -41.46 -21.35
CA SER A 8 -29.58 -40.20 -21.99
C SER A 8 -30.85 -39.47 -22.39
N ILE A 9 -31.16 -38.37 -21.72
CA ILE A 9 -32.14 -37.40 -22.22
C ILE A 9 -31.40 -36.53 -23.23
N THR A 10 -31.82 -36.59 -24.50
CA THR A 10 -31.30 -35.71 -25.56
C THR A 10 -32.37 -34.69 -25.91
N VAL A 11 -32.10 -33.42 -25.67
CA VAL A 11 -32.98 -32.30 -26.06
C VAL A 11 -32.28 -31.53 -27.17
N THR A 12 -32.96 -31.34 -28.30
CA THR A 12 -32.44 -30.60 -29.47
C THR A 12 -33.42 -29.54 -29.90
N THR A 13 -32.94 -28.34 -30.20
CA THR A 13 -33.70 -27.27 -30.87
C THR A 13 -33.11 -27.00 -32.25
N SER A 14 -33.96 -26.64 -33.22
CA SER A 14 -33.64 -26.84 -34.64
C SER A 14 -33.79 -25.61 -35.55
N ASP A 15 -33.86 -24.38 -35.03
CA ASP A 15 -34.00 -23.18 -35.87
C ASP A 15 -33.31 -21.91 -35.32
N ALA A 16 -33.43 -20.80 -36.06
CA ALA A 16 -32.64 -19.57 -35.91
C ALA A 16 -32.77 -18.86 -34.55
N ALA A 17 -33.76 -19.23 -33.72
CA ALA A 17 -33.83 -18.81 -32.33
C ALA A 17 -33.66 -19.97 -31.35
N GLY A 18 -34.07 -21.21 -31.71
CA GLY A 18 -33.60 -22.45 -31.10
C GLY A 18 -33.65 -22.54 -29.56
N GLN A 19 -34.52 -21.80 -28.88
CA GLN A 19 -34.49 -21.72 -27.41
C GLN A 19 -35.18 -22.93 -26.76
N ILE A 20 -34.56 -23.51 -25.74
CA ILE A 20 -35.25 -24.35 -24.76
C ILE A 20 -35.61 -23.43 -23.60
N LEU A 21 -36.89 -23.15 -23.40
CA LEU A 21 -37.37 -22.35 -22.27
C LEU A 21 -37.91 -23.28 -21.19
N ILE A 22 -37.36 -23.15 -19.98
CA ILE A 22 -37.87 -23.80 -18.77
C ILE A 22 -38.23 -22.66 -17.83
N ASP A 23 -39.53 -22.47 -17.60
CA ASP A 23 -40.07 -21.43 -16.72
C ASP A 23 -40.75 -22.09 -15.51
N SER A 24 -40.34 -21.69 -14.32
CA SER A 24 -40.92 -22.13 -13.05
C SER A 24 -41.41 -20.91 -12.28
N GLY A 25 -42.72 -20.71 -12.22
CA GLY A 25 -43.34 -19.63 -11.44
C GLY A 25 -43.36 -19.87 -9.92
N ASP A 26 -42.59 -20.84 -9.41
CA ASP A 26 -42.53 -21.17 -7.99
C ASP A 26 -41.44 -20.33 -7.31
N GLU A 27 -41.82 -19.58 -6.27
CA GLU A 27 -40.90 -18.73 -5.50
C GLU A 27 -40.35 -19.43 -4.24
N THR A 28 -40.81 -20.66 -3.97
CA THR A 28 -40.55 -21.38 -2.72
C THR A 28 -39.66 -22.62 -2.88
N ALA A 29 -39.40 -23.04 -4.11
CA ALA A 29 -38.56 -24.19 -4.45
C ALA A 29 -37.64 -23.87 -5.64
N ASP A 30 -36.62 -24.70 -5.85
CA ASP A 30 -35.70 -24.55 -6.98
C ASP A 30 -36.44 -24.75 -8.30
N GLY A 31 -36.34 -23.75 -9.19
CA GLY A 31 -36.94 -23.85 -10.52
C GLY A 31 -36.37 -24.98 -11.37
N ILE A 32 -35.09 -25.26 -11.19
CA ILE A 32 -34.35 -26.38 -11.79
C ILE A 32 -33.33 -26.86 -10.75
N ASN A 33 -33.40 -28.13 -10.36
CA ASN A 33 -32.41 -28.78 -9.50
C ASN A 33 -31.65 -29.86 -10.30
N ILE A 34 -30.32 -29.83 -10.26
CA ILE A 34 -29.43 -30.78 -10.93
C ILE A 34 -28.48 -31.37 -9.89
N ASP A 35 -28.80 -32.56 -9.38
CA ASP A 35 -27.97 -33.31 -8.44
C ASP A 35 -27.05 -34.27 -9.20
N ALA A 36 -25.88 -33.77 -9.63
CA ALA A 36 -24.91 -34.53 -10.41
C ALA A 36 -23.64 -34.81 -9.59
N ALA A 37 -23.36 -36.09 -9.32
CA ALA A 37 -22.14 -36.50 -8.62
C ALA A 37 -20.84 -36.27 -9.42
N GLY A 38 -20.94 -36.12 -10.75
CA GLY A 38 -19.81 -35.94 -11.67
C GLY A 38 -19.57 -34.50 -12.13
N GLY A 39 -20.28 -33.53 -11.54
CA GLY A 39 -20.29 -32.13 -12.01
C GLY A 39 -21.25 -31.88 -13.17
N ILE A 40 -21.31 -30.62 -13.59
CA ILE A 40 -22.09 -30.14 -14.73
C ILE A 40 -21.10 -29.43 -15.65
N ASP A 41 -21.04 -29.85 -16.90
CA ASP A 41 -20.21 -29.24 -17.92
C ASP A 41 -21.07 -28.36 -18.84
N ILE A 42 -20.57 -27.16 -19.15
CA ILE A 42 -21.28 -26.16 -19.95
C ILE A 42 -20.29 -25.56 -20.94
N ASP A 43 -20.19 -26.20 -22.11
CA ASP A 43 -19.38 -25.73 -23.22
C ASP A 43 -20.14 -24.72 -24.08
N VAL A 44 -19.64 -23.49 -24.18
CA VAL A 44 -20.15 -22.46 -25.10
C VAL A 44 -19.02 -22.01 -26.03
N THR A 45 -19.15 -22.27 -27.33
CA THR A 45 -18.05 -22.10 -28.30
C THR A 45 -18.15 -20.87 -29.20
N LEU A 46 -19.32 -20.22 -29.26
CA LEU A 46 -19.59 -19.12 -30.20
C LEU A 46 -19.99 -17.82 -29.51
N GLU A 47 -20.80 -17.93 -28.46
CA GLU A 47 -21.41 -16.80 -27.74
C GLU A 47 -21.05 -16.87 -26.26
N ASN A 48 -21.62 -15.97 -25.45
CA ASN A 48 -21.40 -15.94 -24.02
C ASN A 48 -22.32 -16.91 -23.28
N PHE A 49 -21.81 -17.52 -22.20
CA PHE A 49 -22.66 -18.01 -21.13
C PHE A 49 -23.04 -16.83 -20.23
N THR A 50 -24.32 -16.51 -20.16
CA THR A 50 -24.82 -15.39 -19.35
C THR A 50 -25.74 -15.92 -18.26
N ILE A 51 -25.45 -15.55 -17.01
CA ILE A 51 -26.38 -15.70 -15.89
C ILE A 51 -26.94 -14.31 -15.60
N ASP A 52 -28.24 -14.12 -15.85
CA ASP A 52 -28.93 -12.86 -15.60
C ASP A 52 -29.75 -12.94 -14.31
N LEU A 53 -29.45 -12.05 -13.36
CA LEU A 53 -30.12 -11.91 -12.07
C LEU A 53 -30.64 -10.46 -11.90
N ALA A 54 -31.37 -9.95 -12.89
CA ALA A 54 -31.77 -8.54 -12.98
C ALA A 54 -32.67 -7.99 -11.84
N ALA A 55 -33.26 -8.83 -10.99
CA ALA A 55 -34.13 -8.40 -9.90
C ALA A 55 -33.34 -8.04 -8.62
N ALA A 56 -33.81 -7.04 -7.88
CA ALA A 56 -33.19 -6.66 -6.60
C ALA A 56 -33.21 -7.82 -5.59
N GLY A 57 -32.11 -7.97 -4.84
CA GLY A 57 -31.98 -8.99 -3.78
C GLY A 57 -31.84 -10.42 -4.31
N LYS A 58 -31.41 -10.61 -5.56
CA LYS A 58 -31.01 -11.91 -6.10
C LYS A 58 -29.49 -12.03 -6.01
N ASP A 59 -29.03 -13.19 -5.53
CA ASP A 59 -27.62 -13.49 -5.37
C ASP A 59 -27.20 -14.57 -6.36
N PHE A 60 -25.99 -14.43 -6.93
CA PHE A 60 -25.30 -15.55 -7.53
C PHE A 60 -24.40 -16.18 -6.47
N ARG A 61 -24.83 -17.31 -5.90
CA ARG A 61 -24.06 -18.03 -4.88
C ARG A 61 -23.28 -19.17 -5.53
N VAL A 62 -21.96 -19.16 -5.38
CA VAL A 62 -21.09 -20.29 -5.72
C VAL A 62 -20.50 -20.81 -4.41
N ASP A 63 -20.79 -22.07 -4.08
CA ASP A 63 -20.32 -22.71 -2.85
C ASP A 63 -19.48 -23.95 -3.21
N SER A 64 -18.23 -23.97 -2.75
CA SER A 64 -17.29 -25.07 -2.96
C SER A 64 -16.74 -25.50 -1.62
N ALA A 65 -17.57 -26.18 -0.82
CA ALA A 65 -17.29 -26.46 0.60
C ALA A 65 -15.94 -27.14 0.88
N LEU A 66 -15.44 -27.94 -0.06
CA LEU A 66 -14.14 -28.63 0.04
C LEU A 66 -13.21 -28.35 -1.15
N GLY A 67 -13.64 -27.52 -2.11
CA GLY A 67 -12.96 -27.29 -3.37
C GLY A 67 -12.54 -25.84 -3.57
N ALA A 68 -12.08 -25.53 -4.77
CA ALA A 68 -11.74 -24.17 -5.19
C ALA A 68 -12.77 -23.66 -6.21
N ILE A 69 -12.78 -22.34 -6.40
CA ILE A 69 -13.42 -21.67 -7.52
C ILE A 69 -12.28 -21.18 -8.42
N TYR A 70 -12.20 -21.68 -9.65
CA TYR A 70 -11.23 -21.23 -10.64
C TYR A 70 -11.93 -20.29 -11.62
N LEU A 71 -11.34 -19.10 -11.80
CA LEU A 71 -11.77 -18.11 -12.77
C LEU A 71 -10.58 -17.79 -13.66
N GLU A 72 -10.61 -18.27 -14.89
CA GLU A 72 -9.50 -18.14 -15.84
C GLU A 72 -9.96 -17.35 -17.06
N GLY A 73 -9.31 -16.22 -17.31
CA GLY A 73 -9.48 -15.44 -18.52
C GLY A 73 -8.33 -15.68 -19.48
N ALA A 74 -8.58 -16.34 -20.61
CA ALA A 74 -7.55 -16.63 -21.61
C ALA A 74 -7.43 -15.58 -22.73
N GLN A 75 -8.24 -14.52 -22.70
CA GLN A 75 -8.17 -13.47 -23.72
C GLN A 75 -6.85 -12.72 -23.66
N THR A 76 -6.35 -12.29 -24.83
CA THR A 76 -5.11 -11.51 -24.96
C THR A 76 -5.27 -10.04 -24.56
N GLY A 77 -6.49 -9.60 -24.19
CA GLY A 77 -6.81 -8.25 -23.74
C GLY A 77 -6.74 -8.09 -22.22
N ALA A 78 -6.65 -6.85 -21.75
CA ALA A 78 -6.43 -6.51 -20.34
C ALA A 78 -7.52 -7.02 -19.37
N ASP A 79 -8.74 -7.28 -19.86
CA ASP A 79 -9.94 -7.49 -19.03
C ASP A 79 -10.35 -8.96 -18.99
N ALA A 80 -9.38 -9.86 -18.83
CA ALA A 80 -9.65 -11.29 -18.99
C ALA A 80 -10.60 -11.86 -17.93
N VAL A 81 -10.56 -11.27 -16.73
CA VAL A 81 -11.56 -11.45 -15.69
C VAL A 81 -11.83 -10.06 -15.10
N THR A 82 -13.09 -9.62 -15.16
CA THR A 82 -13.52 -8.30 -14.66
C THR A 82 -14.66 -8.48 -13.68
N ILE A 83 -14.57 -7.80 -12.53
CA ILE A 83 -15.64 -7.74 -11.53
C ILE A 83 -16.07 -6.27 -11.44
N TYR A 84 -17.33 -6.01 -11.75
CA TYR A 84 -17.86 -4.64 -11.85
C TYR A 84 -18.93 -4.41 -10.78
N ALA A 85 -18.58 -3.68 -9.72
CA ALA A 85 -19.48 -3.27 -8.64
C ALA A 85 -19.70 -1.74 -8.69
N SER A 86 -20.44 -1.26 -9.68
CA SER A 86 -20.47 0.17 -10.05
C SER A 86 -21.60 1.00 -9.43
N HIS A 87 -22.47 0.41 -8.62
CA HIS A 87 -23.53 1.17 -7.97
C HIS A 87 -22.92 2.07 -6.87
N ALA A 88 -23.40 3.30 -6.72
CA ALA A 88 -22.78 4.29 -5.83
C ALA A 88 -22.72 3.85 -4.34
N ASP A 89 -23.63 2.97 -3.93
CA ASP A 89 -23.71 2.43 -2.57
C ASP A 89 -23.08 1.02 -2.45
N GLY A 90 -22.58 0.46 -3.56
CA GLY A 90 -22.06 -0.90 -3.64
C GLY A 90 -20.54 -0.97 -3.63
N GLY A 91 -20.00 -2.18 -3.53
CA GLY A 91 -18.57 -2.44 -3.56
C GLY A 91 -18.27 -3.92 -3.63
N ILE A 92 -16.97 -4.25 -3.71
CA ILE A 92 -16.48 -5.61 -3.57
C ILE A 92 -15.98 -5.75 -2.14
N ASP A 93 -16.58 -6.65 -1.38
CA ASP A 93 -16.06 -7.08 -0.09
C ASP A 93 -15.33 -8.42 -0.24
N MET A 94 -14.18 -8.54 0.40
CA MET A 94 -13.34 -9.74 0.34
C MET A 94 -12.82 -10.09 1.72
N ASP A 95 -13.49 -11.04 2.36
CA ASP A 95 -13.07 -11.61 3.63
C ASP A 95 -12.17 -12.82 3.41
N PHE A 96 -11.06 -12.87 4.15
CA PHE A 96 -10.12 -13.99 4.11
C PHE A 96 -9.96 -14.60 5.50
N GLY A 97 -9.78 -15.92 5.53
CA GLY A 97 -9.32 -16.62 6.72
C GLY A 97 -7.81 -16.45 6.92
N THR A 98 -7.13 -17.53 7.32
CA THR A 98 -5.68 -17.49 7.58
C THR A 98 -4.81 -17.35 6.33
N GLY A 99 -5.36 -17.59 5.14
CA GLY A 99 -4.62 -17.56 3.87
C GLY A 99 -4.42 -16.17 3.25
N GLY A 100 -5.24 -15.18 3.66
CA GLY A 100 -5.18 -13.82 3.12
C GLY A 100 -5.43 -13.71 1.61
N LEU A 101 -5.02 -12.58 1.04
CA LEU A 101 -5.02 -12.27 -0.39
C LEU A 101 -3.59 -12.23 -0.92
N SER A 102 -3.34 -12.90 -2.04
CA SER A 102 -2.10 -12.77 -2.80
C SER A 102 -2.40 -12.14 -4.16
N VAL A 103 -1.83 -10.96 -4.41
CA VAL A 103 -1.92 -10.29 -5.72
C VAL A 103 -0.51 -10.25 -6.32
N VAL A 104 -0.33 -10.91 -7.47
CA VAL A 104 0.96 -11.03 -8.13
C VAL A 104 0.81 -10.71 -9.61
N GLY A 105 1.54 -9.68 -10.08
CA GLY A 105 1.70 -9.39 -11.51
C GLY A 105 2.99 -10.00 -12.04
N ALA A 106 2.90 -10.89 -13.03
CA ALA A 106 4.10 -11.43 -13.70
C ALA A 106 4.81 -10.38 -14.58
N SER A 107 4.05 -9.40 -15.08
CA SER A 107 4.49 -8.25 -15.86
C SER A 107 3.42 -7.15 -15.76
N GLY A 108 3.85 -5.88 -15.66
CA GLY A 108 2.93 -4.74 -15.51
C GLY A 108 2.68 -4.34 -14.07
N ASP A 109 1.84 -3.33 -13.88
CA ASP A 109 1.60 -2.69 -12.59
C ASP A 109 0.41 -3.31 -11.87
N ILE A 110 0.46 -3.34 -10.54
CA ILE A 110 -0.73 -3.47 -9.70
C ILE A 110 -1.14 -2.05 -9.34
N VAL A 111 -2.24 -1.58 -9.91
CA VAL A 111 -2.72 -0.21 -9.69
C VAL A 111 -3.91 -0.24 -8.74
N ALA A 112 -3.79 0.47 -7.62
CA ALA A 112 -4.89 0.72 -6.71
C ALA A 112 -5.21 2.21 -6.73
N THR A 113 -6.39 2.56 -7.24
CA THR A 113 -6.82 3.96 -7.42
C THR A 113 -8.10 4.22 -6.63
N VAL A 114 -8.11 5.30 -5.85
CA VAL A 114 -9.31 5.85 -5.24
C VAL A 114 -9.67 7.13 -6.00
N ALA A 115 -10.69 7.07 -6.86
CA ALA A 115 -11.02 8.13 -7.82
C ALA A 115 -12.21 9.01 -7.39
N GLY A 116 -12.77 8.81 -6.20
CA GLY A 116 -13.99 9.49 -5.79
C GLY A 116 -13.78 10.90 -5.22
N ALA A 117 -14.63 11.29 -4.28
CA ALA A 117 -14.78 12.68 -3.85
C ALA A 117 -13.82 13.08 -2.73
N ALA A 118 -13.87 14.36 -2.33
CA ALA A 118 -13.14 14.85 -1.17
C ALA A 118 -13.55 14.05 0.09
N GLY A 119 -12.58 13.42 0.75
CA GLY A 119 -12.77 12.63 1.96
C GLY A 119 -12.56 11.12 1.79
N ASP A 120 -12.40 10.63 0.56
CA ASP A 120 -12.07 9.22 0.34
C ASP A 120 -10.66 8.88 0.86
N VAL A 121 -10.49 7.66 1.38
CA VAL A 121 -9.25 7.22 2.04
C VAL A 121 -8.87 5.81 1.58
N MET A 122 -7.58 5.60 1.35
CA MET A 122 -6.96 4.29 1.30
C MET A 122 -6.23 4.04 2.62
N THR A 123 -6.51 2.91 3.28
CA THR A 123 -5.85 2.56 4.55
C THR A 123 -5.15 1.20 4.44
N PHE A 124 -3.98 1.10 5.06
CA PHE A 124 -3.25 -0.15 5.25
C PHE A 124 -2.97 -0.29 6.74
N THR A 125 -3.58 -1.30 7.38
CA THR A 125 -3.47 -1.50 8.83
C THR A 125 -3.07 -2.94 9.12
N ASN A 126 -2.12 -3.12 10.04
CA ASN A 126 -1.85 -4.40 10.66
C ASN A 126 -2.20 -4.30 12.15
N THR A 127 -3.30 -4.96 12.55
CA THR A 127 -3.84 -4.83 13.91
C THR A 127 -3.19 -5.78 14.92
N THR A 128 -2.69 -6.95 14.49
CA THR A 128 -2.23 -8.02 15.40
C THR A 128 -0.79 -8.50 15.13
N GLY A 129 -0.18 -8.07 14.04
CA GLY A 129 1.19 -8.41 13.67
C GLY A 129 2.19 -7.73 14.59
N THR A 130 3.01 -8.53 15.27
CA THR A 130 4.04 -8.07 16.22
C THR A 130 5.46 -8.27 15.74
N GLY A 131 5.64 -8.91 14.58
CA GLY A 131 6.95 -9.16 13.97
C GLY A 131 7.55 -7.91 13.33
N ALA A 132 8.87 -7.94 13.12
CA ALA A 132 9.53 -7.00 12.23
C ALA A 132 8.90 -7.11 10.82
N GLY A 133 8.63 -5.97 10.17
CA GLY A 133 8.01 -5.95 8.84
C GLY A 133 6.51 -6.30 8.83
N ALA A 134 5.80 -6.18 9.96
CA ALA A 134 4.34 -6.35 10.02
C ALA A 134 3.61 -5.52 8.93
N ILE A 135 4.15 -4.36 8.58
CA ILE A 135 3.93 -3.68 7.31
C ILE A 135 5.32 -3.37 6.74
N GLU A 136 5.58 -3.77 5.50
CA GLU A 136 6.85 -3.54 4.81
C GLU A 136 6.57 -3.01 3.39
N LEU A 137 7.24 -1.92 3.02
CA LEU A 137 7.26 -1.39 1.66
C LEU A 137 8.69 -1.49 1.14
N THR A 138 8.91 -2.29 0.10
CA THR A 138 10.24 -2.57 -0.46
C THR A 138 10.23 -2.41 -1.96
N ALA A 139 11.13 -1.57 -2.48
CA ALA A 139 11.46 -1.49 -3.90
C ALA A 139 12.89 -2.01 -4.13
N THR A 140 13.03 -3.31 -4.41
CA THR A 140 14.36 -3.96 -4.49
C THR A 140 15.27 -3.39 -5.58
N ALA A 141 14.69 -2.94 -6.70
CA ALA A 141 15.43 -2.37 -7.83
C ALA A 141 15.12 -0.88 -8.07
N GLY A 142 14.08 -0.33 -7.44
CA GLY A 142 13.55 1.00 -7.70
C GLY A 142 13.56 1.91 -6.47
N SER A 143 12.96 3.09 -6.59
CA SER A 143 12.73 4.01 -5.47
C SER A 143 11.35 3.82 -4.84
N ILE A 144 11.16 4.45 -3.68
CA ILE A 144 9.86 4.68 -3.07
C ILE A 144 9.71 6.19 -2.94
N ASP A 145 8.73 6.76 -3.65
CA ASP A 145 8.44 8.18 -3.59
C ASP A 145 7.26 8.42 -2.64
N LEU A 146 7.38 9.42 -1.76
CA LEU A 146 6.32 9.86 -0.86
C LEU A 146 6.08 11.35 -1.10
N ASN A 147 4.90 11.72 -1.58
CA ASN A 147 4.57 13.09 -1.92
C ASN A 147 3.23 13.50 -1.29
N ALA A 148 3.24 14.54 -0.48
CA ALA A 148 2.04 15.21 -0.02
C ALA A 148 1.80 16.49 -0.83
N ASN A 149 0.53 16.86 -1.01
CA ASN A 149 0.17 18.16 -1.58
C ASN A 149 0.68 19.30 -0.67
N ALA A 150 0.98 20.47 -1.23
CA ALA A 150 1.51 21.63 -0.49
C ALA A 150 0.66 22.11 0.71
N ALA A 151 -0.62 21.75 0.79
CA ALA A 151 -1.50 22.05 1.91
C ALA A 151 -1.59 20.91 2.96
N HIS A 152 -0.82 19.83 2.83
CA HIS A 152 -0.90 18.63 3.64
C HIS A 152 0.48 18.09 4.04
N ASP A 153 0.51 17.25 5.07
CA ASP A 153 1.75 16.76 5.69
C ASP A 153 2.01 15.27 5.43
N ILE A 154 3.28 14.87 5.49
CA ILE A 154 3.70 13.49 5.73
C ILE A 154 4.10 13.37 7.19
N THR A 155 3.36 12.57 7.97
CA THR A 155 3.58 12.43 9.41
C THR A 155 4.13 11.04 9.74
N VAL A 156 5.20 10.99 10.55
CA VAL A 156 5.80 9.76 11.09
C VAL A 156 5.89 9.89 12.61
N THR A 157 5.10 9.08 13.33
CA THR A 157 5.05 9.09 14.80
C THR A 157 5.20 7.66 15.35
N GLY A 158 5.62 7.53 16.61
CA GLY A 158 5.77 6.23 17.28
C GLY A 158 7.22 5.91 17.65
N GLY A 159 7.65 4.68 17.33
CA GLY A 159 8.95 4.13 17.73
C GLY A 159 10.18 4.84 17.13
N GLN A 160 11.30 4.13 17.07
CA GLN A 160 12.54 4.68 16.51
C GLN A 160 12.40 4.91 15.01
N VAL A 161 12.85 6.07 14.53
CA VAL A 161 12.97 6.41 13.10
C VAL A 161 14.45 6.41 12.74
N THR A 162 14.86 5.53 11.84
CA THR A 162 16.24 5.47 11.33
C THR A 162 16.25 5.94 9.88
N VAL A 163 17.15 6.87 9.56
CA VAL A 163 17.36 7.36 8.19
C VAL A 163 18.82 7.14 7.83
N ALA A 164 19.05 6.39 6.76
CA ALA A 164 20.39 6.09 6.26
C ALA A 164 20.34 6.06 4.73
N SER A 165 21.42 6.51 4.09
CA SER A 165 21.56 6.45 2.64
C SER A 165 22.56 5.38 2.26
N GLY A 166 22.24 4.58 1.24
CA GLY A 166 23.15 3.60 0.64
C GLY A 166 24.01 4.18 -0.49
N HIS A 167 23.89 5.47 -0.80
CA HIS A 167 24.52 6.07 -1.97
C HIS A 167 25.76 6.91 -1.61
N ASN A 168 26.85 6.75 -2.37
CA ASN A 168 28.07 7.54 -2.22
C ASN A 168 28.03 8.76 -3.15
N THR A 169 27.23 9.76 -2.78
CA THR A 169 27.08 11.02 -3.52
C THR A 169 26.99 12.22 -2.58
N ALA A 170 27.23 13.41 -3.11
CA ALA A 170 26.90 14.65 -2.40
C ALA A 170 25.41 14.69 -2.05
N SER A 171 25.09 15.20 -0.86
CA SER A 171 23.71 15.30 -0.35
C SER A 171 22.96 13.96 -0.35
N ALA A 172 23.65 12.86 -0.03
CA ALA A 172 23.05 11.52 0.08
C ALA A 172 21.83 11.48 1.02
N ILE A 173 21.75 12.42 1.97
CA ILE A 173 20.56 12.83 2.72
C ILE A 173 20.50 14.36 2.68
N SER A 174 19.34 14.94 2.36
CA SER A 174 19.11 16.39 2.35
C SER A 174 17.77 16.74 2.98
N LEU A 175 17.75 17.82 3.77
CA LEU A 175 16.53 18.46 4.25
C LEU A 175 16.50 19.88 3.67
N THR A 176 15.46 20.23 2.93
CA THR A 176 15.42 21.50 2.19
C THR A 176 14.00 22.05 2.18
N THR A 177 13.91 23.36 2.37
CA THR A 177 12.69 24.17 2.22
C THR A 177 13.05 25.36 1.32
N ASN A 178 12.21 25.71 0.34
CA ASN A 178 12.52 26.74 -0.66
C ASN A 178 11.30 27.47 -1.30
N VAL A 179 10.13 27.42 -0.68
CA VAL A 179 8.87 27.98 -1.15
C VAL A 179 8.62 29.41 -0.63
N GLY A 180 9.13 29.83 0.53
CA GLY A 180 8.80 31.11 1.13
C GLY A 180 9.66 31.54 2.33
N SER A 181 9.56 32.82 2.74
CA SER A 181 10.46 33.38 3.76
C SER A 181 10.24 32.87 5.20
N SER A 182 9.14 32.18 5.46
CA SER A 182 8.79 31.67 6.80
C SER A 182 9.20 30.22 7.04
N GLU A 183 9.91 29.61 6.10
CA GLU A 183 10.30 28.21 6.17
C GLU A 183 11.34 27.94 7.26
N THR A 184 11.23 26.78 7.91
CA THR A 184 12.15 26.37 8.98
C THR A 184 12.43 24.88 8.92
N ILE A 185 13.56 24.47 9.49
CA ILE A 185 13.86 23.08 9.83
C ILE A 185 14.15 23.05 11.33
N VAL A 186 13.32 22.34 12.10
CA VAL A 186 13.41 22.29 13.56
C VAL A 186 13.81 20.88 13.99
N VAL A 187 14.87 20.77 14.80
CA VAL A 187 15.30 19.52 15.43
C VAL A 187 15.23 19.70 16.94
N THR A 188 14.30 19.01 17.59
CA THR A 188 14.04 19.15 19.02
C THR A 188 14.16 17.80 19.73
N ASN A 189 14.98 17.75 20.78
CA ASN A 189 14.92 16.68 21.78
C ASN A 189 14.46 17.29 23.12
N THR A 190 13.22 16.99 23.50
CA THR A 190 12.58 17.59 24.68
C THR A 190 13.01 16.94 25.99
N GLN A 191 13.27 15.63 26.03
CA GLN A 191 13.46 14.88 27.28
C GLN A 191 14.85 14.25 27.43
N GLY A 192 15.67 14.25 26.39
CA GLY A 192 17.01 13.67 26.45
C GLY A 192 17.92 14.44 27.41
N THR A 193 18.44 13.76 28.44
CA THR A 193 19.35 14.35 29.45
C THR A 193 20.80 13.90 29.31
N GLY A 194 21.07 12.91 28.44
CA GLY A 194 22.43 12.42 28.19
C GLY A 194 23.23 13.36 27.29
N ALA A 195 24.57 13.24 27.34
CA ALA A 195 25.51 14.07 26.56
C ALA A 195 25.34 13.99 25.03
N GLY A 196 24.56 13.04 24.52
CA GLY A 196 24.22 12.88 23.10
C GLY A 196 22.73 13.02 22.80
N ALA A 197 21.97 13.75 23.63
CA ALA A 197 20.55 14.00 23.40
C ALA A 197 20.29 14.53 21.97
N ILE A 198 21.16 15.41 21.48
CA ILE A 198 21.33 15.68 20.06
C ILE A 198 22.83 15.58 19.75
N SER A 199 23.19 14.90 18.67
CA SER A 199 24.59 14.74 18.26
C SER A 199 24.73 14.96 16.76
N LEU A 200 25.62 15.87 16.36
CA LEU A 200 26.02 16.11 14.98
C LEU A 200 27.51 15.78 14.87
N ILE A 201 27.84 14.73 14.14
CA ILE A 201 29.20 14.18 14.08
C ILE A 201 29.64 14.05 12.62
N ALA A 202 30.76 14.70 12.28
CA ALA A 202 31.49 14.48 11.04
C ALA A 202 32.89 13.94 11.40
N THR A 203 33.08 12.62 11.39
CA THR A 203 34.35 12.02 11.87
C THR A 203 35.51 12.18 10.88
N ALA A 204 35.22 12.18 9.59
CA ALA A 204 36.24 12.30 8.53
C ALA A 204 36.37 13.73 7.96
N GLY A 205 35.42 14.61 8.28
CA GLY A 205 35.33 15.96 7.70
C GLY A 205 34.93 16.99 8.74
N SER A 206 34.76 18.24 8.31
CA SER A 206 34.28 19.33 9.16
C SER A 206 32.76 19.44 9.17
N LEU A 207 32.22 20.13 10.17
CA LEU A 207 30.86 20.65 10.15
C LEU A 207 30.89 22.09 9.63
N ASP A 208 30.12 22.39 8.59
CA ASP A 208 29.91 23.74 8.10
C ASP A 208 28.62 24.32 8.70
N ILE A 209 28.71 25.50 9.32
CA ILE A 209 27.57 26.20 9.93
C ILE A 209 27.62 27.64 9.45
N ASN A 210 26.69 27.99 8.56
CA ASN A 210 26.59 29.32 7.99
C ASN A 210 25.23 29.93 8.33
N ALA A 211 25.26 31.18 8.80
CA ALA A 211 24.07 32.00 8.94
C ALA A 211 24.33 33.38 8.35
N LYS A 212 23.33 33.95 7.68
CA LYS A 212 23.43 35.31 7.12
C LYS A 212 23.53 36.38 8.20
N GLU A 213 22.83 36.20 9.31
CA GLU A 213 22.76 37.18 10.39
C GLU A 213 23.59 36.74 11.58
N ALA A 214 23.15 35.72 12.32
CA ALA A 214 23.82 35.26 13.53
C ALA A 214 23.71 33.75 13.71
N ILE A 215 24.72 33.18 14.36
CA ILE A 215 24.68 31.86 14.96
C ILE A 215 24.61 32.07 16.47
N THR A 216 23.52 31.64 17.09
CA THR A 216 23.33 31.74 18.54
C THR A 216 23.51 30.37 19.17
N ILE A 217 24.35 30.29 20.21
CA ILE A 217 24.50 29.12 21.07
C ILE A 217 24.08 29.56 22.47
N ASP A 218 22.98 28.99 22.96
CA ASP A 218 22.34 29.40 24.21
C ASP A 218 22.10 28.20 25.13
N LEU A 219 22.16 28.45 26.44
CA LEU A 219 21.96 27.50 27.53
C LEU A 219 20.79 27.97 28.41
N ASP A 220 19.62 28.15 27.81
CA ASP A 220 18.45 28.89 28.33
C ASP A 220 17.85 28.35 29.67
N THR A 221 18.27 27.18 30.18
CA THR A 221 17.73 26.59 31.43
C THR A 221 18.77 25.98 32.38
N GLY A 222 20.06 26.20 32.14
CA GLY A 222 21.08 25.58 32.98
C GLY A 222 21.08 26.16 34.41
N THR A 223 20.85 25.31 35.42
CA THR A 223 21.09 25.72 36.81
C THR A 223 22.56 26.14 36.94
N ALA A 224 22.79 27.37 37.38
CA ALA A 224 24.01 28.16 37.21
C ALA A 224 25.34 27.52 37.72
N ALA A 225 25.33 26.29 38.23
CA ALA A 225 26.51 25.57 38.68
C ALA A 225 27.21 24.72 37.60
N THR A 226 26.59 24.45 36.42
CA THR A 226 27.19 23.55 35.39
C THR A 226 27.01 23.96 33.92
N SER A 227 26.34 25.08 33.62
CA SER A 227 26.16 25.56 32.25
C SER A 227 27.51 25.95 31.62
N LEU A 228 27.98 25.19 30.63
CA LEU A 228 29.28 25.41 29.98
C LEU A 228 29.18 25.17 28.47
N ILE A 229 29.59 26.15 27.68
CA ILE A 229 29.92 25.95 26.26
C ILE A 229 31.42 25.63 26.22
N THR A 230 31.77 24.45 25.72
CA THR A 230 33.17 24.04 25.56
C THR A 230 33.53 23.97 24.09
N ILE A 231 34.60 24.67 23.70
CA ILE A 231 35.23 24.53 22.39
C ILE A 231 36.63 23.99 22.65
N THR A 232 36.92 22.82 22.08
CA THR A 232 38.20 22.14 22.26
C THR A 232 38.81 21.87 20.89
N ASN A 233 40.08 22.21 20.72
CA ASN A 233 40.91 21.68 19.65
C ASN A 233 41.94 20.74 20.28
N ALA A 234 41.80 19.43 20.05
CA ALA A 234 42.69 18.43 20.63
C ALA A 234 44.00 18.26 19.85
N ASP A 235 43.97 18.48 18.54
CA ASP A 235 45.07 18.09 17.63
C ASP A 235 45.73 19.28 16.91
N GLY A 236 45.11 20.46 16.92
CA GLY A 236 45.62 21.66 16.26
C GLY A 236 46.86 22.19 16.97
N THR A 237 47.96 22.28 16.22
CA THR A 237 49.27 22.72 16.75
C THR A 237 49.59 24.18 16.44
N ASP A 238 48.81 24.83 15.57
CA ASP A 238 49.06 26.19 15.10
C ASP A 238 48.45 27.23 16.06
N ALA A 239 48.95 28.48 15.99
CA ALA A 239 48.45 29.57 16.84
C ALA A 239 46.96 29.86 16.62
N ASP A 240 46.45 29.55 15.42
CA ASP A 240 45.08 29.77 14.98
C ASP A 240 44.23 28.48 15.06
N ALA A 241 44.68 27.48 15.84
CA ALA A 241 43.95 26.23 16.07
C ALA A 241 42.51 26.47 16.58
N ILE A 242 42.28 27.57 17.30
CA ILE A 242 40.96 28.15 17.56
C ILE A 242 41.06 29.65 17.30
N GLU A 243 40.53 30.11 16.16
CA GLU A 243 40.51 31.52 15.77
C GLU A 243 39.07 32.05 15.80
N LEU A 244 38.86 33.23 16.42
CA LEU A 244 37.61 33.97 16.34
C LEU A 244 37.88 35.34 15.73
N THR A 245 37.52 35.48 14.46
CA THR A 245 37.82 36.68 13.67
C THR A 245 36.54 37.41 13.30
N ALA A 246 36.49 38.70 13.63
CA ALA A 246 35.42 39.59 13.22
C ALA A 246 35.88 40.40 12.01
N THR A 247 35.15 40.32 10.90
CA THR A 247 35.36 41.15 9.71
C THR A 247 34.27 42.23 9.66
N VAL A 248 34.68 43.48 9.46
CA VAL A 248 33.80 44.63 9.19
C VAL A 248 33.50 44.77 7.70
#